data_AF-A0A959ACH1-F1
#
_entry.id   AF-A0A959ACH1-F1
#
_cell.length_a   1.000
_cell.length_b   1.000
_cell.length_c   1.000
_cell.angle_alpha   90.00
_cell.angle_beta   90.00
_cell.angle_gamma   90.00
#
_symmetry.space_group_name_H-M   'P 1'
#
loop_
_entity.id
_entity.type
_entity.pdbx_description
1 polymer ?
#
loop_
_entity_poly.entity_id
_entity_poly.type
_entity_poly.pdbx_seq_one_letter_code
_entity_poly.pdbx_strand_id
1 'polypeptide(L)'
;MKNEKDLSRSLYGHYNFIKGRIAEAIVERLFICLNMVPKHNGFEFTQPDLAYLRRTGQISEERLKNIEFGCDFVFRSVEKNQEGLYNVYQVEVKFSKNRKVQKNRLSAYDNNDLIFVFVDLQGFYCATKRELEALAQSTKGSTISFSKLEKLEDHEAFSFGPNERKIIQTFSAFIESTLQKLDESKAFKENLESLLQDSKEQ
;
A
#
# COMPACT_ATOMS: atom_id res chain seq x y z
N MET A 1 9.94 -37.50 -6.53
CA MET A 1 10.73 -36.45 -5.83
C MET A 1 10.75 -35.20 -6.69
N LYS A 2 9.98 -34.16 -6.36
CA LYS A 2 10.16 -32.85 -7.01
C LYS A 2 11.35 -32.14 -6.37
N ASN A 3 12.09 -31.40 -7.19
CA ASN A 3 13.30 -30.65 -6.82
C ASN A 3 13.01 -29.68 -5.66
N GLU A 4 13.89 -29.60 -4.67
CA GLU A 4 13.90 -28.60 -3.58
C GLU A 4 13.73 -27.14 -4.09
N LYS A 5 14.09 -26.90 -5.35
CA LYS A 5 13.91 -25.62 -6.05
C LYS A 5 12.43 -25.18 -6.20
N ASP A 6 11.48 -26.12 -6.29
CA ASP A 6 10.06 -25.77 -6.42
C ASP A 6 9.43 -25.45 -5.05
N LEU A 7 9.88 -26.15 -4.00
CA LEU A 7 9.42 -25.92 -2.63
C LEU A 7 9.92 -24.56 -2.12
N SER A 8 11.20 -24.25 -2.35
CA SER A 8 11.80 -22.95 -2.01
C SER A 8 11.16 -21.77 -2.75
N ARG A 9 10.74 -21.94 -4.02
CA ARG A 9 9.98 -20.91 -4.76
C ARG A 9 8.58 -20.70 -4.18
N SER A 10 7.88 -21.77 -3.83
CA SER A 10 6.56 -21.69 -3.18
C SER A 10 6.64 -20.98 -1.83
N LEU A 11 7.60 -21.36 -0.99
CA LEU A 11 7.84 -20.74 0.32
C LEU A 11 8.15 -19.25 0.18
N TYR A 12 9.03 -18.88 -0.75
CA TYR A 12 9.35 -17.48 -1.03
C TYR A 12 8.13 -16.68 -1.49
N GLY A 13 7.25 -17.28 -2.29
CA GLY A 13 5.98 -16.66 -2.70
C GLY A 13 5.05 -16.37 -1.52
N HIS A 14 4.76 -17.38 -0.71
CA HIS A 14 3.88 -17.25 0.46
C HIS A 14 4.45 -16.28 1.51
N TYR A 15 5.77 -16.32 1.72
CA TYR A 15 6.45 -15.43 2.64
C TYR A 15 6.29 -13.96 2.23
N ASN A 16 6.49 -13.64 0.95
CA ASN A 16 6.28 -12.29 0.45
C ASN A 16 4.80 -11.88 0.46
N PHE A 17 3.88 -12.81 0.23
CA PHE A 17 2.45 -12.56 0.38
C PHE A 17 2.09 -12.15 1.81
N ILE A 18 2.58 -12.88 2.82
CA ILE A 18 2.34 -12.56 4.24
C ILE A 18 2.91 -11.18 4.59
N LYS A 19 4.10 -10.83 4.09
CA LYS A 19 4.66 -9.49 4.27
C LYS A 19 3.80 -8.40 3.62
N GLY A 20 3.26 -8.67 2.43
CA GLY A 20 2.29 -7.79 1.77
C GLY A 20 1.08 -7.53 2.67
N ARG A 21 0.48 -8.60 3.21
CA ARG A 21 -0.67 -8.50 4.12
C ARG A 21 -0.37 -7.76 5.42
N ILE A 22 0.81 -7.98 6.00
CA ILE A 22 1.26 -7.23 7.18
C ILE A 22 1.43 -5.74 6.83
N ALA A 23 2.02 -5.43 5.68
CA ALA A 23 2.17 -4.05 5.22
C ALA A 23 0.81 -3.36 5.01
N GLU A 24 -0.15 -4.03 4.36
CA GLU A 24 -1.54 -3.55 4.21
C GLU A 24 -2.18 -3.24 5.57
N ALA A 25 -2.11 -4.17 6.52
CA ALA A 25 -2.70 -3.98 7.86
C ALA A 25 -2.06 -2.82 8.63
N ILE A 26 -0.74 -2.66 8.51
CA ILE A 26 -0.01 -1.55 9.13
C ILE A 26 -0.44 -0.22 8.50
N VAL A 27 -0.53 -0.14 7.18
CA VAL A 27 -0.98 1.07 6.46
C VAL A 27 -2.42 1.41 6.81
N GLU A 28 -3.33 0.43 6.83
CA GLU A 28 -4.71 0.64 7.27
C GLU A 28 -4.75 1.25 8.67
N ARG A 29 -4.01 0.65 9.62
CA ARG A 29 -4.00 1.13 11.00
C ARG A 29 -3.39 2.51 11.13
N LEU A 30 -2.33 2.81 10.38
CA LEU A 30 -1.73 4.12 10.31
C LEU A 30 -2.77 5.17 9.87
N PHE A 31 -3.46 4.93 8.76
CA PHE A 31 -4.42 5.90 8.22
C PHE A 31 -5.64 6.08 9.13
N ILE A 32 -6.08 5.04 9.84
CA ILE A 32 -7.08 5.18 10.92
C ILE A 32 -6.57 6.13 12.02
N CYS A 33 -5.32 5.98 12.45
CA CYS A 33 -4.71 6.87 13.45
C CYS A 33 -4.53 8.31 12.94
N LEU A 34 -4.46 8.49 11.62
CA LEU A 34 -4.47 9.80 10.94
C LEU A 34 -5.89 10.33 10.69
N ASN A 35 -6.88 9.81 11.42
CA ASN A 35 -8.28 10.23 11.35
C ASN A 35 -8.89 10.09 9.94
N MET A 36 -8.56 8.99 9.26
CA MET A 36 -9.17 8.61 7.99
C MET A 36 -10.02 7.35 8.16
N VAL A 37 -11.07 7.25 7.36
CA VAL A 37 -11.97 6.09 7.32
C VAL A 37 -11.53 5.18 6.18
N PRO A 38 -10.98 3.98 6.46
CA PRO A 38 -10.67 3.02 5.42
C PRO A 38 -11.95 2.42 4.83
N LYS A 39 -11.91 2.16 3.53
CA LYS A 39 -12.83 1.30 2.82
C LYS A 39 -11.99 0.31 2.04
N HIS A 40 -12.12 -0.97 2.41
CA HIS A 40 -11.52 -2.06 1.65
C HIS A 40 -12.31 -2.23 0.35
N ASN A 41 -11.61 -2.41 -0.77
CA ASN A 41 -12.28 -2.67 -2.02
C ASN A 41 -12.94 -4.05 -2.03
N GLY A 42 -14.25 -4.06 -1.77
CA GLY A 42 -15.21 -4.84 -2.54
C GLY A 42 -15.86 -3.90 -3.55
N PHE A 43 -16.01 -4.33 -4.81
CA PHE A 43 -16.62 -3.63 -5.95
C PHE A 43 -17.51 -2.42 -5.61
N GLU A 44 -17.29 -1.26 -6.23
CA GLU A 44 -17.98 0.04 -5.99
C GLU A 44 -19.50 -0.05 -5.72
N PHE A 45 -20.21 -0.97 -6.35
CA PHE A 45 -21.66 -1.18 -6.15
C PHE A 45 -22.05 -1.71 -4.76
N THR A 46 -21.07 -2.07 -3.93
CA THR A 46 -21.25 -2.57 -2.56
C THR A 46 -20.78 -1.60 -1.49
N GLN A 47 -20.45 -0.34 -1.85
CA GLN A 47 -20.02 0.70 -0.90
C GLN A 47 -21.07 1.82 -0.76
N PRO A 48 -22.09 1.64 0.11
CA PRO A 48 -23.19 2.59 0.32
C PRO A 48 -22.73 4.02 0.59
N ASP A 49 -21.61 4.19 1.28
CA ASP A 49 -21.07 5.49 1.66
C ASP A 49 -20.52 6.27 0.48
N LEU A 50 -19.73 5.66 -0.41
CA LEU A 50 -19.23 6.36 -1.61
C LEU A 50 -20.37 6.68 -2.58
N ALA A 51 -21.32 5.76 -2.74
CA ALA A 51 -22.53 6.00 -3.52
C ALA A 51 -23.40 7.12 -2.91
N TYR A 52 -23.47 7.23 -1.58
CA TYR A 52 -24.15 8.32 -0.88
C TYR A 52 -23.43 9.66 -1.08
N LEU A 53 -22.11 9.69 -0.88
CA LEU A 53 -21.31 10.91 -1.05
C LEU A 53 -21.36 11.43 -2.50
N ARG A 54 -21.40 10.51 -3.48
CA ARG A 54 -21.66 10.83 -4.88
C ARG A 54 -23.03 11.45 -5.09
N ARG A 55 -24.09 10.80 -4.59
CA ARG A 55 -25.48 11.30 -4.73
C ARG A 55 -25.69 12.66 -4.06
N THR A 56 -24.97 12.94 -2.99
CA THR A 56 -25.11 14.17 -2.20
C THR A 56 -24.14 15.28 -2.61
N GLY A 57 -23.28 15.06 -3.62
CA GLY A 57 -22.30 16.04 -4.07
C GLY A 57 -21.22 16.37 -3.03
N GLN A 58 -20.98 15.46 -2.07
CA GLN A 58 -20.01 15.67 -0.99
C GLN A 58 -18.58 15.20 -1.35
N ILE A 59 -18.39 14.72 -2.57
CA ILE A 59 -17.11 14.48 -3.24
C ILE A 59 -17.21 15.11 -4.64
N SER A 60 -16.13 15.71 -5.14
CA SER A 60 -16.07 16.24 -6.51
C SER A 60 -16.32 15.14 -7.55
N GLU A 61 -17.10 15.43 -8.59
CA GLU A 61 -17.36 14.47 -9.68
C GLU A 61 -16.08 13.97 -10.39
N GLU A 62 -15.06 14.83 -10.51
CA GLU A 62 -13.77 14.47 -11.12
C GLU A 62 -13.07 13.33 -10.35
N ARG A 63 -12.96 13.46 -9.01
CA ARG A 63 -12.39 12.41 -8.16
C ARG A 63 -13.20 11.11 -8.17
N LEU A 64 -14.51 11.18 -8.39
CA LEU A 64 -15.38 10.00 -8.47
C LEU A 64 -15.23 9.25 -9.79
N LYS A 65 -15.02 9.96 -10.91
CA LYS A 65 -14.85 9.32 -12.24
C LYS A 65 -13.56 8.51 -12.33
N ASN A 66 -12.59 8.82 -11.48
CA ASN A 66 -11.27 8.20 -11.49
C ASN A 66 -11.10 7.19 -10.34
N ILE A 67 -12.18 6.73 -9.69
CA ILE A 67 -12.05 5.65 -8.71
C ILE A 67 -11.72 4.35 -9.47
N GLU A 68 -10.49 3.91 -9.27
CA GLU A 68 -9.93 2.72 -9.85
C GLU A 68 -10.36 1.49 -9.07
N PHE A 69 -10.99 0.57 -9.79
CA PHE A 69 -11.31 -0.75 -9.29
C PHE A 69 -10.03 -1.53 -9.03
N GLY A 70 -9.86 -2.01 -7.79
CA GLY A 70 -8.79 -2.96 -7.46
C GLY A 70 -7.58 -2.36 -6.76
N CYS A 71 -7.62 -1.08 -6.35
CA CYS A 71 -6.67 -0.61 -5.34
C CYS A 71 -6.92 -1.29 -3.98
N ASP A 72 -5.88 -1.42 -3.15
CA ASP A 72 -6.00 -2.06 -1.83
C ASP A 72 -6.98 -1.31 -0.90
N PHE A 73 -6.92 0.02 -0.88
CA PHE A 73 -7.76 0.86 -0.01
C PHE A 73 -8.30 2.11 -0.70
N VAL A 74 -9.49 2.51 -0.29
CA VAL A 74 -10.00 3.87 -0.45
C VAL A 74 -10.10 4.51 0.93
N PHE A 75 -9.36 5.58 1.18
CA PHE A 75 -9.43 6.35 2.42
C PHE A 75 -10.23 7.62 2.22
N ARG A 76 -11.11 7.92 3.17
CA ARG A 76 -11.83 9.20 3.23
C ARG A 76 -11.40 9.97 4.48
N SER A 77 -11.17 11.27 4.35
CA SER A 77 -11.04 12.13 5.53
C SER A 77 -12.31 12.09 6.39
N VAL A 78 -12.15 12.31 7.70
CA VAL A 78 -13.28 12.52 8.60
C VAL A 78 -13.80 13.95 8.53
N GLU A 79 -12.92 14.92 8.28
CA GLU A 79 -13.27 16.33 8.13
C GLU A 79 -13.39 16.73 6.66
N LYS A 80 -14.21 17.75 6.42
CA LYS A 80 -14.36 18.36 5.09
C LYS A 80 -13.25 19.38 4.86
N ASN A 81 -12.80 19.49 3.61
CA ASN A 81 -11.89 20.53 3.17
C ASN A 81 -12.57 21.92 3.19
N GLN A 82 -11.82 22.96 2.81
CA GLN A 82 -12.32 24.35 2.77
C GLN A 82 -13.51 24.54 1.82
N GLU A 83 -13.69 23.65 0.84
CA GLU A 83 -14.79 23.65 -0.12
C GLU A 83 -16.01 22.86 0.39
N GLY A 84 -15.96 22.32 1.61
CA GLY A 84 -17.05 21.54 2.20
C GLY A 84 -17.17 20.10 1.68
N LEU A 85 -16.10 19.59 1.03
CA LEU A 85 -16.02 18.25 0.44
C LEU A 85 -15.11 17.34 1.26
N TYR A 86 -15.38 16.03 1.25
CA TYR A 86 -14.44 15.06 1.83
C TYR A 86 -13.28 14.81 0.89
N ASN A 87 -12.07 14.70 1.44
CA ASN A 87 -10.93 14.20 0.70
C ASN A 87 -11.05 12.68 0.58
N VAL A 88 -10.86 12.17 -0.64
CA VAL A 88 -10.82 10.74 -0.93
C VAL A 88 -9.48 10.43 -1.59
N TYR A 89 -8.83 9.38 -1.09
CA TYR A 89 -7.53 8.90 -1.53
C TYR A 89 -7.66 7.43 -1.90
N GLN A 90 -7.18 7.08 -3.09
CA GLN A 90 -7.04 5.69 -3.50
C GLN A 90 -5.60 5.29 -3.25
N VAL A 91 -5.42 4.22 -2.51
CA VAL A 91 -4.11 3.80 -2.02
C VAL A 91 -3.85 2.37 -2.40
N GLU A 92 -2.74 2.16 -3.09
CA GLU A 92 -2.17 0.86 -3.39
C GLU A 92 -0.96 0.61 -2.49
N VAL A 93 -0.96 -0.46 -1.71
CA VAL A 93 0.11 -0.81 -0.79
C VAL A 93 1.06 -1.81 -1.44
N LYS A 94 2.37 -1.56 -1.30
CA LYS A 94 3.41 -2.45 -1.84
C LYS A 94 4.55 -2.61 -0.85
N PHE A 95 4.75 -3.84 -0.37
CA PHE A 95 5.97 -4.19 0.35
C PHE A 95 7.14 -4.38 -0.62
N SER A 96 8.30 -3.74 -0.36
CA SER A 96 9.50 -3.90 -1.19
C SER A 96 10.80 -3.90 -0.38
N LYS A 97 11.32 -5.10 -0.10
CA LYS A 97 12.62 -5.27 0.59
C LYS A 97 13.80 -4.64 -0.17
N ASN A 98 13.75 -4.64 -1.50
CA ASN A 98 14.85 -4.19 -2.34
C ASN A 98 14.78 -2.70 -2.68
N ARG A 99 13.81 -1.96 -2.12
CA ARG A 99 13.67 -0.51 -2.30
C ARG A 99 13.62 -0.09 -3.77
N LYS A 100 12.90 -0.90 -4.56
CA LYS A 100 12.73 -0.74 -6.00
C LYS A 100 11.28 -0.96 -6.41
N VAL A 101 10.81 -0.13 -7.34
CA VAL A 101 9.53 -0.25 -8.05
C VAL A 101 9.80 -0.77 -9.45
N GLN A 102 9.03 -1.74 -9.92
CA GLN A 102 9.11 -2.27 -11.29
C GLN A 102 8.24 -1.42 -12.22
N LYS A 103 8.84 -0.81 -13.25
CA LYS A 103 8.13 0.14 -14.13
C LYS A 103 7.01 -0.52 -14.93
N ASN A 104 7.19 -1.77 -15.34
CA ASN A 104 6.18 -2.52 -16.10
C ASN A 104 4.92 -2.86 -15.32
N ARG A 105 4.91 -2.66 -13.99
CA ARG A 105 3.72 -2.85 -13.17
C ARG A 105 2.81 -1.62 -13.15
N LEU A 106 3.32 -0.44 -13.53
CA LEU A 106 2.56 0.81 -13.51
C LEU A 106 1.46 0.82 -14.57
N SER A 107 1.64 0.12 -15.69
CA SER A 107 0.64 0.01 -16.76
C SER A 107 -0.57 -0.85 -16.39
N ALA A 108 -0.55 -1.51 -15.23
CA ALA A 108 -1.70 -2.24 -14.72
C ALA A 108 -2.74 -1.31 -14.08
N TYR A 109 -2.40 -0.02 -13.93
CA TYR A 109 -3.25 0.96 -13.28
C TYR A 109 -3.62 2.10 -14.25
N ASP A 110 -4.87 2.48 -14.29
CA ASP A 110 -5.40 3.49 -15.19
C ASP A 110 -5.52 4.87 -14.52
N ASN A 111 -5.61 4.93 -13.19
CA ASN A 111 -5.77 6.19 -12.47
C ASN A 111 -4.43 6.85 -12.12
N ASN A 112 -4.19 8.03 -12.69
CA ASN A 112 -2.98 8.81 -12.43
C ASN A 112 -2.88 9.38 -11.02
N ASP A 113 -4.00 9.48 -10.30
CA ASP A 113 -4.08 9.99 -8.94
C ASP A 113 -4.06 8.86 -7.88
N LEU A 114 -3.91 7.60 -8.31
CA LEU A 114 -3.67 6.48 -7.41
C LEU A 114 -2.35 6.71 -6.67
N ILE A 115 -2.41 6.66 -5.34
CA ILE A 115 -1.25 6.83 -4.48
C ILE A 115 -0.67 5.45 -4.15
N PHE A 116 0.59 5.23 -4.49
CA PHE A 116 1.31 4.04 -4.08
C PHE A 116 1.97 4.31 -2.73
N VAL A 117 1.62 3.53 -1.70
CA VAL A 117 2.33 3.51 -0.42
C VAL A 117 3.25 2.30 -0.39
N PHE A 118 4.53 2.58 -0.51
CA PHE A 118 5.58 1.60 -0.44
C PHE A 118 6.07 1.42 1.00
N VAL A 119 6.12 0.18 1.45
CA VAL A 119 6.57 -0.18 2.79
C VAL A 119 7.87 -0.98 2.69
N ASP A 120 8.89 -0.54 3.41
CA ASP A 120 10.13 -1.29 3.63
C ASP A 120 10.52 -1.28 5.12
N LEU A 121 11.70 -1.83 5.44
CA LEU A 121 12.20 -1.86 6.82
C LEU A 121 12.54 -0.47 7.39
N GLN A 122 12.68 0.56 6.54
CA GLN A 122 13.03 1.92 6.94
C GLN A 122 11.79 2.83 7.08
N GLY A 123 10.62 2.37 6.63
CA GLY A 123 9.35 3.05 6.85
C GLY A 123 8.47 3.09 5.59
N PHE A 124 7.81 4.24 5.41
CA PHE A 124 6.86 4.47 4.34
C PHE A 124 7.38 5.48 3.32
N TYR A 125 7.27 5.12 2.05
CA TYR A 125 7.50 6.00 0.91
C TYR A 125 6.23 6.06 0.10
N CYS A 126 5.97 7.18 -0.57
CA CYS A 126 4.85 7.22 -1.49
C CYS A 126 5.12 8.08 -2.70
N ALA A 127 4.31 7.83 -3.71
CA ALA A 127 4.23 8.62 -4.92
C ALA A 127 2.88 8.36 -5.58
N THR A 128 2.35 9.35 -6.30
CA THR A 128 1.24 9.13 -7.23
C THR A 128 1.70 8.29 -8.42
N LYS A 129 0.77 7.61 -9.10
CA LYS A 129 1.06 6.93 -10.37
C LYS A 129 1.72 7.89 -11.36
N ARG A 130 1.20 9.12 -11.46
CA ARG A 130 1.73 10.19 -12.32
C ARG A 130 3.20 10.49 -12.04
N GLU A 131 3.57 10.64 -10.77
CA GLU A 131 4.97 10.85 -10.36
C GLU A 131 5.85 9.64 -10.70
N LEU A 132 5.36 8.42 -10.46
CA LEU A 132 6.09 7.21 -10.82
C LEU A 132 6.32 7.09 -12.33
N GLU A 133 5.36 7.46 -13.16
CA GLU A 133 5.51 7.49 -14.62
C GLU A 133 6.53 8.56 -15.06
N ALA A 134 6.50 9.75 -14.46
CA ALA A 134 7.51 10.79 -14.73
C ALA A 134 8.93 10.34 -14.32
N LEU A 135 9.07 9.69 -13.17
CA LEU A 135 10.32 9.06 -12.73
C LEU A 135 10.74 7.90 -13.64
N ALA A 136 9.77 7.15 -14.18
CA ALA A 136 10.03 6.04 -15.09
C ALA A 136 10.64 6.53 -16.41
N GLN A 137 10.17 7.66 -16.94
CA GLN A 137 10.68 8.28 -18.16
C GLN A 137 12.09 8.86 -17.99
N SER A 138 12.39 9.45 -16.83
CA SER A 138 13.69 10.08 -16.54
C SER A 138 14.78 9.12 -16.04
N THR A 139 14.42 7.89 -15.65
CA THR A 139 15.37 6.91 -15.09
C THR A 139 15.78 5.86 -16.12
N LYS A 140 17.07 5.57 -16.30
CA LYS A 140 17.51 4.42 -17.11
C LYS A 140 17.25 3.08 -16.39
N GLY A 141 16.84 2.06 -17.13
CA GLY A 141 16.57 0.70 -16.61
C GLY A 141 15.10 0.39 -16.34
N SER A 142 14.81 -0.80 -15.81
CA SER A 142 13.45 -1.33 -15.59
C SER A 142 12.85 -0.98 -14.23
N THR A 143 13.61 -0.33 -13.34
CA THR A 143 13.19 -0.03 -11.96
C THR A 143 13.38 1.43 -11.56
N ILE A 144 12.59 1.87 -10.60
CA ILE A 144 12.73 3.16 -9.90
C ILE A 144 13.20 2.86 -8.48
N SER A 145 14.24 3.56 -8.00
CA SER A 145 14.73 3.39 -6.62
C SER A 145 13.94 4.25 -5.64
N PHE A 146 13.73 3.74 -4.42
CA PHE A 146 13.04 4.50 -3.36
C PHE A 146 13.77 5.78 -2.95
N SER A 147 15.07 5.91 -3.22
CA SER A 147 15.79 7.17 -2.99
C SER A 147 15.27 8.34 -3.84
N LYS A 148 14.44 8.06 -4.85
CA LYS A 148 13.76 9.06 -5.68
C LYS A 148 12.31 9.28 -5.27
N LEU A 149 11.81 8.53 -4.30
CA LEU A 149 10.44 8.64 -3.81
C LEU A 149 10.43 9.54 -2.59
N GLU A 150 9.31 10.21 -2.37
CA GLU A 150 9.09 10.98 -1.17
C GLU A 150 8.72 10.05 -0.01
N LYS A 151 9.02 10.50 1.21
CA LYS A 151 8.52 9.84 2.41
C LYS A 151 7.04 10.16 2.59
N LEU A 152 6.28 9.21 3.14
CA LEU A 152 4.84 9.41 3.35
C LEU A 152 4.55 10.65 4.21
N GLU A 153 5.36 10.91 5.24
CA GLU A 153 5.17 12.07 6.12
C GLU A 153 5.37 13.44 5.43
N ASP A 154 6.04 13.47 4.29
CA ASP A 154 6.37 14.72 3.59
C ASP A 154 5.47 14.96 2.37
N HIS A 155 4.78 13.93 1.88
CA HIS A 155 4.04 13.96 0.63
C HIS A 155 2.84 14.92 0.63
N GLU A 156 2.82 15.81 -0.37
CA GLU A 156 1.90 16.95 -0.42
C GLU A 156 0.42 16.57 -0.53
N ALA A 157 0.11 15.45 -1.19
CA ALA A 157 -1.27 14.98 -1.40
C ALA A 157 -2.08 14.85 -0.08
N PHE A 158 -1.40 14.59 1.03
CA PHE A 158 -2.03 14.44 2.34
C PHE A 158 -1.92 15.68 3.22
N SER A 159 -0.95 16.57 2.94
CA SER A 159 -0.73 17.80 3.71
C SER A 159 -0.59 17.57 5.22
N PHE A 160 0.15 16.51 5.62
CA PHE A 160 0.28 16.11 7.02
C PHE A 160 0.93 17.21 7.89
N GLY A 161 0.25 17.54 8.99
CA GLY A 161 0.75 18.44 10.01
C GLY A 161 1.80 17.79 10.93
N PRO A 162 2.41 18.56 11.84
CA PRO A 162 3.50 18.07 12.69
C PRO A 162 3.13 16.86 13.57
N ASN A 163 1.87 16.73 13.97
CA ASN A 163 1.41 15.62 14.80
C ASN A 163 1.22 14.35 13.97
N GLU A 164 0.61 14.48 12.80
CA GLU A 164 0.44 13.39 11.82
C GLU A 164 1.79 12.82 11.41
N ARG A 165 2.77 13.68 11.14
CA ARG A 165 4.15 13.27 10.83
C ARG A 165 4.78 12.44 11.95
N LYS A 166 4.59 12.84 13.22
CA LYS A 166 5.08 12.06 14.37
C LYS A 166 4.41 10.69 14.48
N ILE A 167 3.12 10.59 14.16
CA ILE A 167 2.40 9.31 14.11
C ILE A 167 3.02 8.42 13.05
N ILE A 168 3.23 8.93 11.83
CA ILE A 168 3.85 8.18 10.73
C ILE A 168 5.25 7.69 11.12
N GLN A 169 6.09 8.57 11.70
CA GLN A 169 7.44 8.21 12.17
C GLN A 169 7.42 7.12 13.25
N THR A 170 6.44 7.16 14.15
CA THR A 170 6.25 6.11 15.17
C THR A 170 5.92 4.76 14.53
N PHE A 171 5.04 4.76 13.51
CA PHE A 171 4.73 3.55 12.75
C PHE A 171 5.93 3.04 11.94
N SER A 172 6.75 3.92 11.37
CA SER A 172 7.99 3.53 10.67
C SER A 172 8.94 2.76 11.59
N ALA A 173 9.13 3.23 12.83
CA ALA A 173 9.94 2.52 13.83
C ALA A 173 9.32 1.16 14.23
N PHE A 174 7.98 1.08 14.28
CA PHE A 174 7.26 -0.17 14.54
C PHE A 174 7.44 -1.20 13.42
N ILE A 175 7.43 -0.76 12.15
CA ILE A 175 7.66 -1.63 10.99
C ILE A 175 9.03 -2.29 11.07
N GLU A 176 10.06 -1.48 11.33
CA GLU A 176 11.44 -1.97 11.44
C GLU A 176 11.50 -3.13 12.44
N SER A 177 10.96 -2.93 13.65
CA SER A 177 10.93 -3.98 14.68
C SER A 177 10.11 -5.20 14.26
N THR A 178 8.94 -5.02 13.65
CA THR A 178 7.99 -6.10 13.35
C THR A 178 8.45 -6.96 12.18
N LEU A 179 8.81 -6.33 11.06
CA LEU A 179 9.22 -7.05 9.86
C LEU A 179 10.63 -7.63 10.00
N GLN A 180 11.52 -7.00 10.77
CA GLN A 180 12.82 -7.58 11.11
C GLN A 180 12.65 -8.86 11.94
N LYS A 181 11.81 -8.84 12.99
CA LYS A 181 11.50 -10.04 13.78
C LYS A 181 10.92 -11.16 12.92
N LEU A 182 10.10 -10.83 11.92
CA LEU A 182 9.59 -11.80 10.97
C LEU A 182 10.68 -12.37 10.04
N ASP A 183 11.65 -11.55 9.63
CA ASP A 183 12.81 -11.98 8.83
C ASP A 183 13.76 -12.89 9.63
N GLU A 184 13.88 -12.66 10.94
CA GLU A 184 14.75 -13.40 11.85
C GLU A 184 14.09 -14.64 12.47
N SER A 185 12.76 -14.74 12.42
CA SER A 185 12.02 -15.86 13.02
C SER A 185 12.24 -17.17 12.27
N LYS A 186 13.16 -18.00 12.81
CA LYS A 186 13.41 -19.37 12.34
C LYS A 186 12.16 -20.24 12.46
N ALA A 187 11.48 -20.17 13.61
CA ALA A 187 10.27 -20.92 13.88
C ALA A 187 9.14 -20.59 12.88
N PHE A 188 9.01 -19.33 12.47
CA PHE A 188 8.01 -18.96 11.46
C PHE A 188 8.30 -19.60 10.10
N LYS A 189 9.57 -19.62 9.69
CA LYS A 189 9.98 -20.25 8.42
C LYS A 189 9.77 -21.77 8.47
N GLU A 190 10.18 -22.41 9.56
CA GLU A 190 10.00 -23.86 9.77
C GLU A 190 8.50 -24.25 9.78
N ASN A 191 7.65 -23.47 10.46
CA ASN A 191 6.21 -23.70 10.47
C ASN A 191 5.58 -23.51 9.08
N LEU A 192 6.00 -22.49 8.33
CA LEU A 192 5.49 -22.25 6.99
C LEU A 192 5.91 -23.36 6.03
N GLU A 193 7.12 -23.89 6.17
CA GLU A 193 7.60 -25.06 5.43
C GLU A 193 6.76 -26.30 5.72
N SER A 194 6.46 -26.58 7.00
CA SER A 194 5.60 -27.70 7.40
C SER A 194 4.21 -27.60 6.79
N LEU A 195 3.54 -26.44 6.91
CA LEU A 195 2.18 -26.24 6.38
C LEU A 195 2.10 -26.45 4.86
N LEU A 196 3.15 -26.08 4.12
CA LEU A 196 3.22 -26.27 2.67
C LEU A 196 3.52 -27.71 2.25
N GLN A 197 4.04 -28.54 3.15
CA GLN A 197 4.20 -29.98 2.94
C GLN A 197 2.86 -30.68 3.16
N ASP A 198 2.17 -30.38 4.26
CA ASP A 198 0.88 -31.00 4.63
C ASP A 198 -0.22 -30.71 3.59
N SER A 199 -0.25 -29.51 3.01
CA SER A 199 -1.25 -29.12 2.00
C SER A 199 -1.10 -29.86 0.65
N LYS A 200 -0.11 -30.73 0.49
CA LYS A 200 0.14 -31.51 -0.73
C LYS A 200 -0.13 -33.00 -0.57
N GLU A 201 -0.35 -33.45 0.65
CA GLU A 201 -0.73 -34.84 0.96
C GLU A 201 -2.27 -35.02 0.98
N GLN A 202 -3.01 -33.91 0.89
CA GLN A 202 -4.46 -33.84 0.66
C GLN A 202 -4.77 -33.65 -0.83
#